data_AF-A0A1I6NVL3-F1
#
_entry.id   AF-A0A1I6NVL3-F1
#
_cell.length_a   1.000
_cell.length_b   1.000
_cell.length_c   1.000
_cell.angle_alpha   90.00
_cell.angle_beta   90.00
_cell.angle_gamma   90.00
#
_symmetry.space_group_name_H-M   'P 1'
#
loop_
_entity.id
_entity.type
_entity.pdbx_description
1 polymer ?
#
loop_
_entity_poly.entity_id
_entity_poly.type
_entity_poly.pdbx_seq_one_letter_code
_entity_poly.pdbx_strand_id
1 'polypeptide(L)'
;MIREGKVLLGVVALAGAGALVAGPVASAQGDSQTVYADVDGDGTANVVTVRLLDESTQSITFDLPQGPVETTAPAQLQAPQPPRVTDVNRDGAAEVAVTTVTGANTQHFQLFKYEPAIGVVAVDGGGAPFTFYEGGGISARSGYQCEDPGKGPMLRIVSAQYDFETETYDGTTSWLVQSGNSISEWTRAPFSDLPADDPQLNLDPTTCAP
;
A
#
# COMPACT_ATOMS: atom_id res chain seq x y z
N MET A 1 -20.29 87.81 -16.96
CA MET A 1 -19.18 88.60 -16.38
C MET A 1 -18.20 87.59 -15.79
N ILE A 2 -17.02 87.38 -16.39
CA ILE A 2 -15.70 87.96 -15.98
C ILE A 2 -15.33 87.43 -14.58
N ARG A 3 -14.21 86.78 -14.24
CA ARG A 3 -12.88 86.48 -14.81
C ARG A 3 -12.14 85.52 -13.84
N GLU A 4 -11.13 84.80 -14.35
CA GLU A 4 -9.80 84.49 -13.73
C GLU A 4 -9.73 83.65 -12.43
N GLY A 5 -8.83 82.67 -12.24
CA GLY A 5 -7.58 82.37 -12.94
C GLY A 5 -6.95 81.01 -12.54
N LYS A 6 -5.87 80.69 -13.27
CA LYS A 6 -5.05 79.48 -13.27
C LYS A 6 -4.31 79.21 -11.94
N VAL A 7 -4.11 77.93 -11.60
CA VAL A 7 -2.78 77.38 -11.23
C VAL A 7 -2.65 75.96 -11.80
N LEU A 8 -1.65 75.78 -12.66
CA LEU A 8 -1.07 74.47 -13.01
C LEU A 8 -0.17 74.04 -11.85
N LEU A 9 -0.35 72.83 -11.34
CA LEU A 9 0.76 72.05 -10.78
C LEU A 9 0.62 70.61 -11.29
N GLY A 10 1.53 70.23 -12.17
CA GLY A 10 1.72 68.84 -12.55
C GLY A 10 2.42 68.09 -11.41
N VAL A 11 1.95 66.88 -11.14
CA VAL A 11 2.75 65.86 -10.45
C VAL A 11 2.74 64.61 -11.30
N VAL A 12 3.97 64.20 -11.59
CA VAL A 12 4.42 63.06 -12.37
C VAL A 12 3.83 61.76 -11.81
N ALA A 13 3.31 60.92 -12.71
CA ALA A 13 2.99 59.53 -12.42
C ALA A 13 4.29 58.72 -12.29
N LEU A 14 4.48 58.00 -11.18
CA LEU A 14 5.30 56.79 -11.18
C LEU A 14 4.49 55.65 -10.59
N ALA A 15 4.30 54.64 -11.43
CA ALA A 15 3.73 53.36 -11.12
C ALA A 15 4.62 52.58 -10.15
N GLY A 16 3.98 51.88 -9.21
CA GLY A 16 4.63 50.97 -8.28
C GLY A 16 3.68 49.85 -7.90
N ALA A 17 3.11 49.16 -8.89
CA ALA A 17 2.45 47.89 -8.65
C ALA A 17 3.54 46.86 -8.34
N GLY A 18 3.79 46.63 -7.05
CA GLY A 18 4.59 45.51 -6.59
C GLY A 18 3.90 44.21 -6.98
N ALA A 19 4.27 43.65 -8.12
CA ALA A 19 3.91 42.29 -8.48
C ALA A 19 4.59 41.36 -7.49
N LEU A 20 3.80 40.79 -6.57
CA LEU A 20 4.20 39.59 -5.84
C LEU A 20 4.39 38.49 -6.88
N VAL A 21 5.63 38.24 -7.28
CA VAL A 21 5.99 37.07 -8.05
C VAL A 21 5.84 35.89 -7.09
N ALA A 22 4.64 35.29 -7.09
CA ALA A 22 4.47 33.94 -6.58
C ALA A 22 5.34 33.04 -7.47
N GLY A 23 6.57 32.78 -7.04
CA GLY A 23 7.41 31.78 -7.67
C GLY A 23 6.67 30.44 -7.65
N PRO A 24 6.84 29.60 -8.67
CA PRO A 24 6.32 28.25 -8.62
C PRO A 24 6.92 27.58 -7.39
N VAL A 25 6.07 27.23 -6.43
CA VAL A 25 6.43 26.29 -5.38
C VAL A 25 6.62 24.97 -6.13
N ALA A 26 7.87 24.64 -6.44
CA ALA A 26 8.22 23.31 -6.89
C ALA A 26 7.98 22.38 -5.70
N SER A 27 6.77 21.85 -5.58
CA SER A 27 6.53 20.66 -4.77
C SER A 27 7.48 19.60 -5.34
N ALA A 28 8.47 19.18 -4.57
CA ALA A 28 9.25 18.02 -4.93
C ALA A 28 8.25 16.87 -5.09
N GLN A 29 7.95 16.50 -6.34
CA GLN A 29 7.23 15.27 -6.63
C GLN A 29 8.21 14.15 -6.25
N GLY A 30 8.17 13.73 -4.99
CA GLY A 30 8.82 12.50 -4.58
C GLY A 30 8.33 11.37 -5.48
N ASP A 31 9.20 10.42 -5.79
CA ASP A 31 8.84 9.26 -6.58
C ASP A 31 7.55 8.64 -6.03
N SER A 32 6.65 8.23 -6.94
CA SER A 32 5.40 7.57 -6.61
C SER A 32 5.19 6.36 -7.51
N GLN A 33 4.46 5.38 -7.01
CA GLN A 33 4.02 4.20 -7.76
C GLN A 33 2.50 4.16 -7.77
N THR A 34 1.94 3.84 -8.92
CA THR A 34 0.49 3.88 -9.15
C THR A 34 0.01 2.55 -9.73
N VAL A 35 -1.11 2.05 -9.21
CA VAL A 35 -1.84 0.89 -9.75
C VAL A 35 -3.32 1.24 -9.88
N TYR A 36 -4.07 0.36 -10.55
CA TYR A 36 -5.52 0.47 -10.69
C TYR A 36 -6.18 -0.71 -9.99
N ALA A 37 -7.16 -0.44 -9.13
CA ALA A 37 -7.85 -1.45 -8.31
C ALA A 37 -9.27 -0.99 -7.99
N ASP A 38 -10.23 -1.89 -8.08
CA ASP A 38 -11.60 -1.65 -7.61
C ASP A 38 -11.62 -1.75 -6.07
N VAL A 39 -11.22 -0.68 -5.38
CA VAL A 39 -11.03 -0.71 -3.92
C VAL A 39 -12.32 -0.42 -3.16
N ASP A 40 -13.36 0.09 -3.83
CA ASP A 40 -14.68 0.33 -3.24
C ASP A 40 -15.75 -0.69 -3.65
N GLY A 41 -15.41 -1.63 -4.53
CA GLY A 41 -16.25 -2.77 -4.93
C GLY A 41 -17.39 -2.38 -5.87
N ASP A 42 -17.26 -1.27 -6.59
CA ASP A 42 -18.30 -0.76 -7.51
C ASP A 42 -18.21 -1.35 -8.93
N GLY A 43 -17.19 -2.18 -9.18
CA GLY A 43 -16.88 -2.79 -10.47
C GLY A 43 -15.95 -1.95 -11.36
N THR A 44 -15.52 -0.77 -10.91
CA THR A 44 -14.67 0.16 -11.64
C THR A 44 -13.34 0.36 -10.91
N ALA A 45 -12.23 0.18 -11.63
CA ALA A 45 -10.92 0.40 -11.04
C ALA A 45 -10.70 1.89 -10.68
N ASN A 46 -10.32 2.14 -9.43
CA ASN A 46 -9.87 3.40 -8.90
C ASN A 46 -8.33 3.52 -9.02
N VAL A 47 -7.79 4.74 -8.90
CA VAL A 47 -6.34 4.95 -8.89
C VAL A 47 -5.83 4.79 -7.46
N VAL A 48 -4.80 3.96 -7.28
CA VAL A 48 -4.12 3.77 -6.01
C VAL A 48 -2.69 4.24 -6.15
N THR A 49 -2.28 5.21 -5.35
CA THR A 49 -0.93 5.78 -5.38
C THR A 49 -0.21 5.58 -4.05
N VAL A 50 1.02 5.08 -4.13
CA VAL A 50 1.96 5.02 -3.00
C VAL A 50 3.13 5.96 -3.27
N ARG A 51 3.48 6.80 -2.30
CA ARG A 51 4.54 7.80 -2.42
C ARG A 51 5.36 7.87 -1.13
N LEU A 52 6.68 7.84 -1.24
CA LEU A 52 7.53 8.10 -0.07
C LEU A 52 7.39 9.56 0.36
N LEU A 53 7.12 9.78 1.64
CA LEU A 53 7.13 11.11 2.25
C LEU A 53 8.53 11.42 2.81
N ASP A 54 9.18 10.40 3.39
CA ASP A 54 10.56 10.42 3.88
C ASP A 54 11.10 8.97 3.94
N GLU A 55 12.29 8.77 4.52
CA GLU A 55 12.95 7.45 4.65
C GLU A 55 12.22 6.48 5.58
N SER A 56 11.27 6.97 6.39
CA SER A 56 10.55 6.24 7.43
C SER A 56 9.04 6.12 7.19
N THR A 57 8.48 6.90 6.26
CA THR A 57 7.03 7.07 6.07
C THR A 57 6.65 7.18 4.59
N GLN A 58 5.52 6.58 4.22
CA GLN A 58 4.89 6.70 2.90
C GLN A 58 3.40 7.04 3.01
N SER A 59 2.87 7.76 2.02
CA SER A 59 1.44 7.99 1.85
C SER A 59 0.83 6.94 0.92
N ILE A 60 -0.40 6.54 1.23
CA ILE A 60 -1.24 5.66 0.41
C ILE A 60 -2.52 6.42 0.11
N THR A 61 -2.79 6.69 -1.17
CA THR A 61 -3.93 7.48 -1.63
C THR A 61 -4.81 6.64 -2.54
N PHE A 62 -6.11 6.58 -2.25
CA PHE A 62 -7.11 6.01 -3.16
C PHE A 62 -7.93 7.16 -3.76
N ASP A 63 -7.90 7.30 -5.09
CA ASP A 63 -8.66 8.31 -5.82
C ASP A 63 -10.04 7.76 -6.18
N LEU A 64 -11.03 8.08 -5.35
CA LEU A 64 -12.41 7.60 -5.47
C LEU A 64 -13.31 8.65 -6.15
N PRO A 65 -14.48 8.26 -6.71
CA PRO A 65 -15.41 9.22 -7.33
C PRO A 65 -15.88 10.36 -6.40
N GLN A 66 -15.97 10.11 -5.09
CA GLN A 66 -16.32 11.06 -4.04
C GLN A 66 -15.16 11.98 -3.62
N GLY A 67 -13.95 11.72 -4.11
CA GLY A 67 -12.73 12.44 -3.78
C GLY A 67 -11.63 11.52 -3.22
N PRO A 68 -10.37 11.99 -3.22
CA PRO A 68 -9.24 11.21 -2.74
C PRO A 68 -9.31 11.02 -1.22
N VAL A 69 -8.98 9.82 -0.77
CA VAL A 69 -8.75 9.49 0.64
C VAL A 69 -7.30 9.02 0.81
N GLU A 70 -6.67 9.40 1.91
CA GLU A 70 -5.24 9.16 2.15
C GLU A 70 -5.00 8.63 3.56
N THR A 71 -4.00 7.76 3.69
CA THR A 71 -3.43 7.33 4.97
C THR A 71 -1.90 7.26 4.87
N THR A 72 -1.23 6.98 5.97
CA THR A 72 0.23 6.77 6.00
C THR A 72 0.59 5.38 6.53
N ALA A 73 1.75 4.91 6.10
CA ALA A 73 2.34 3.66 6.54
C ALA A 73 3.84 3.84 6.81
N PRO A 74 4.45 2.97 7.65
CA PRO A 74 5.89 2.89 7.76
C PRO A 74 6.52 2.56 6.40
N ALA A 75 7.70 3.10 6.16
CA ALA A 75 8.55 2.77 5.04
C ALA A 75 9.99 2.63 5.54
N GLN A 76 10.72 1.62 5.08
CA GLN A 76 12.16 1.49 5.19
C GLN A 76 12.67 1.11 3.81
N LEU A 77 12.52 2.05 2.88
CA LEU A 77 12.68 1.85 1.45
C LEU A 77 13.55 2.97 0.87
N GLN A 78 14.33 2.65 -0.15
CA GLN A 78 15.09 3.66 -0.91
C GLN A 78 14.22 4.33 -1.99
N ALA A 79 13.16 3.66 -2.43
CA ALA A 79 12.19 4.13 -3.41
C ALA A 79 10.83 3.44 -3.15
N PRO A 80 9.69 4.10 -3.45
CA PRO A 80 8.38 3.46 -3.33
C PRO A 80 8.32 2.22 -4.20
N GLN A 81 7.65 1.18 -3.70
CA GLN A 81 7.40 -0.04 -4.48
C GLN A 81 5.97 -0.02 -5.03
N PRO A 82 5.71 -0.60 -6.22
CA PRO A 82 4.36 -0.79 -6.69
C PRO A 82 3.56 -1.60 -5.67
N PRO A 83 2.42 -1.07 -5.17
CA PRO A 83 1.55 -1.86 -4.31
C PRO A 83 0.96 -3.05 -5.09
N ARG A 84 0.56 -4.10 -4.38
CA ARG A 84 -0.09 -5.26 -4.97
C ARG A 84 -1.58 -5.21 -4.72
N VAL A 85 -2.36 -5.39 -5.77
CA VAL A 85 -3.82 -5.46 -5.73
C VAL A 85 -4.23 -6.90 -5.42
N THR A 86 -5.07 -7.08 -4.43
CA THR A 86 -5.48 -8.40 -3.93
C THR A 86 -6.91 -8.34 -3.41
N ASP A 87 -7.67 -9.42 -3.49
CA ASP A 87 -8.97 -9.57 -2.84
C ASP A 87 -8.90 -10.80 -1.93
N VAL A 88 -8.42 -10.60 -0.70
CA VAL A 88 -8.09 -11.72 0.20
C VAL A 88 -9.32 -12.35 0.83
N ASN A 89 -10.42 -11.62 0.93
CA ASN A 89 -11.69 -12.10 1.50
C ASN A 89 -12.74 -12.42 0.43
N ARG A 90 -12.47 -12.14 -0.85
CA ARG A 90 -13.36 -12.31 -2.00
C ARG A 90 -14.71 -11.62 -1.82
N ASP A 91 -14.69 -10.40 -1.26
CA ASP A 91 -15.89 -9.59 -1.11
C ASP A 91 -16.17 -8.70 -2.34
N GLY A 92 -15.28 -8.71 -3.33
CA GLY A 92 -15.40 -7.94 -4.56
C GLY A 92 -14.79 -6.55 -4.49
N ALA A 93 -14.33 -6.09 -3.32
CA ALA A 93 -13.51 -4.92 -3.17
C ALA A 93 -12.05 -5.33 -2.93
N ALA A 94 -11.12 -4.74 -3.68
CA ALA A 94 -9.72 -5.05 -3.56
C ALA A 94 -9.08 -4.41 -2.32
N GLU A 95 -8.33 -5.19 -1.57
CA GLU A 95 -7.25 -4.72 -0.73
C GLU A 95 -5.98 -4.39 -1.51
N VAL A 96 -5.11 -3.63 -0.85
CA VAL A 96 -3.84 -3.17 -1.37
C VAL A 96 -2.73 -3.56 -0.39
N ALA A 97 -1.85 -4.47 -0.82
CA ALA A 97 -0.66 -4.82 -0.07
C ALA A 97 0.49 -3.85 -0.41
N VAL A 98 0.92 -3.08 0.58
CA VAL A 98 1.94 -2.05 0.44
C VAL A 98 3.25 -2.54 1.05
N THR A 99 4.33 -2.51 0.28
CA THR A 99 5.66 -2.86 0.78
C THR A 99 6.10 -1.82 1.82
N THR A 100 6.46 -2.27 3.01
CA THR A 100 6.97 -1.41 4.10
C THR A 100 8.48 -1.55 4.28
N VAL A 101 9.05 -2.71 3.96
CA VAL A 101 10.51 -2.97 4.05
C VAL A 101 10.94 -3.84 2.87
N THR A 102 12.13 -3.57 2.33
CA THR A 102 12.82 -4.45 1.38
C THR A 102 14.23 -4.73 1.90
N GLY A 103 14.56 -5.99 2.16
CA GLY A 103 15.88 -6.37 2.67
C GLY A 103 16.04 -7.87 2.83
N ALA A 104 17.29 -8.35 2.87
CA ALA A 104 17.61 -9.78 3.06
C ALA A 104 16.88 -10.75 2.09
N ASN A 105 16.63 -10.31 0.85
CA ASN A 105 15.84 -11.05 -0.16
C ASN A 105 14.37 -11.27 0.24
N THR A 106 13.83 -10.42 1.11
CA THR A 106 12.46 -10.48 1.61
C THR A 106 11.80 -9.10 1.50
N GLN A 107 10.52 -9.11 1.14
CA GLN A 107 9.64 -7.94 1.19
C GLN A 107 8.65 -8.10 2.33
N HIS A 108 8.45 -7.02 3.09
CA HIS A 108 7.46 -6.94 4.16
C HIS A 108 6.27 -6.14 3.64
N PHE A 109 5.06 -6.64 3.84
CA PHE A 109 3.84 -5.99 3.40
C PHE A 109 2.97 -5.62 4.59
N GLN A 110 2.23 -4.52 4.46
CA GLN A 110 1.03 -4.23 5.24
C GLN A 110 -0.17 -4.23 4.30
N LEU A 111 -1.30 -4.78 4.75
CA LEU A 111 -2.53 -4.83 3.97
C LEU A 111 -3.43 -3.64 4.31
N PHE A 112 -3.94 -2.96 3.29
CA PHE A 112 -4.83 -1.81 3.42
C PHE A 112 -6.12 -2.05 2.65
N LYS A 113 -7.22 -1.48 3.14
CA LYS A 113 -8.52 -1.52 2.47
C LYS A 113 -9.23 -0.18 2.57
N TYR A 114 -10.23 0.03 1.72
CA TYR A 114 -11.16 1.13 1.86
C TYR A 114 -12.30 0.75 2.79
N GLU A 115 -12.64 1.65 3.72
CA GLU A 115 -13.82 1.57 4.57
C GLU A 115 -14.63 2.85 4.39
N PRO A 116 -15.85 2.82 3.81
CA PRO A 116 -16.59 4.02 3.42
C PRO A 116 -16.80 5.06 4.54
N ALA A 117 -16.92 4.60 5.78
CA ALA A 117 -17.12 5.47 6.94
C ALA A 117 -15.83 6.11 7.48
N ILE A 118 -14.65 5.60 7.09
CA ILE A 118 -13.35 5.94 7.70
C ILE A 118 -12.34 6.45 6.67
N GLY A 119 -12.29 5.86 5.47
CA GLY A 119 -11.27 6.10 4.46
C GLY A 119 -10.37 4.87 4.26
N VAL A 120 -9.09 5.11 3.96
CA VAL A 120 -8.10 4.02 3.83
C VAL A 120 -7.62 3.59 5.21
N VAL A 121 -7.74 2.31 5.52
CA VAL A 121 -7.34 1.75 6.82
C VAL A 121 -6.42 0.56 6.63
N ALA A 122 -5.50 0.36 7.57
CA ALA A 122 -4.75 -0.89 7.66
C ALA A 122 -5.67 -2.00 8.19
N VAL A 123 -5.61 -3.17 7.56
CA VAL A 123 -6.30 -4.37 8.05
C VAL A 123 -5.71 -4.74 9.41
N ASP A 124 -6.54 -4.97 10.40
CA ASP A 124 -6.14 -5.33 11.77
C ASP A 124 -5.80 -6.81 11.88
N GLY A 125 -4.58 -7.11 12.31
CA GLY A 125 -4.08 -8.46 12.59
C GLY A 125 -4.07 -8.81 14.07
N GLY A 126 -5.05 -8.35 14.85
CA GLY A 126 -5.14 -8.60 16.30
C GLY A 126 -4.65 -7.44 17.17
N GLY A 127 -5.07 -6.21 16.86
CA GLY A 127 -4.72 -4.99 17.60
C GLY A 127 -3.54 -4.21 17.01
N ALA A 128 -3.00 -4.64 15.87
CA ALA A 128 -1.94 -3.98 15.12
C ALA A 128 -2.15 -4.21 13.61
N PRO A 129 -1.57 -3.38 12.73
CA PRO A 129 -1.62 -3.61 11.29
C PRO A 129 -1.15 -5.02 10.92
N PHE A 130 -1.95 -5.71 10.12
CA PHE A 130 -1.61 -7.03 9.60
C PHE A 130 -0.40 -6.93 8.69
N THR A 131 0.56 -7.83 8.90
CA THR A 131 1.80 -7.90 8.12
C THR A 131 2.05 -9.31 7.63
N PHE A 132 2.65 -9.42 6.46
CA PHE A 132 3.07 -10.68 5.86
C PHE A 132 4.30 -10.46 4.97
N TYR A 133 4.90 -11.56 4.51
CA TYR A 133 6.23 -11.54 3.90
C TYR A 133 6.27 -12.36 2.62
N GLU A 134 7.10 -11.93 1.68
CA GLU A 134 7.46 -12.71 0.49
C GLU A 134 8.97 -12.72 0.29
N GLY A 135 9.53 -13.88 -0.04
CA GLY A 135 10.95 -14.04 -0.37
C GLY A 135 11.67 -15.00 0.58
N GLY A 136 12.86 -14.61 1.05
CA GLY A 136 13.70 -15.40 1.96
C GLY A 136 14.94 -16.04 1.31
N GLY A 137 15.00 -16.07 -0.02
CA GLY A 137 16.15 -16.60 -0.77
C GLY A 137 16.35 -18.12 -0.59
N ILE A 138 17.59 -18.56 -0.43
CA ILE A 138 17.91 -19.98 -0.22
C ILE A 138 17.63 -20.44 1.22
N SER A 139 17.85 -19.56 2.21
CA SER A 139 17.78 -19.88 3.64
C SER A 139 16.38 -19.81 4.24
N ALA A 140 15.42 -19.23 3.51
CA ALA A 140 14.05 -19.09 3.97
C ALA A 140 13.07 -19.05 2.80
N ARG A 141 11.83 -19.42 3.05
CA ARG A 141 10.71 -19.26 2.13
C ARG A 141 9.58 -18.57 2.84
N SER A 142 9.15 -17.44 2.30
CA SER A 142 7.93 -16.75 2.72
C SER A 142 7.10 -16.42 1.50
N GLY A 143 5.78 -16.59 1.62
CA GLY A 143 4.86 -16.22 0.56
C GLY A 143 3.42 -16.32 1.03
N TYR A 144 2.51 -16.01 0.11
CA TYR A 144 1.08 -16.09 0.33
C TYR A 144 0.34 -16.51 -0.94
N GLN A 145 -0.85 -17.07 -0.76
CA GLN A 145 -1.79 -17.37 -1.84
C GLN A 145 -3.21 -17.31 -1.27
N CYS A 146 -4.20 -17.10 -2.11
CA CYS A 146 -5.61 -17.20 -1.74
C CYS A 146 -6.17 -18.54 -2.20
N GLU A 147 -7.00 -19.14 -1.36
CA GLU A 147 -7.59 -20.45 -1.57
C GLU A 147 -9.01 -20.53 -1.02
N ASP A 148 -9.72 -21.58 -1.40
CA ASP A 148 -11.04 -21.91 -0.86
C ASP A 148 -11.06 -23.39 -0.46
N PRO A 149 -10.61 -23.74 0.76
CA PRO A 149 -10.58 -25.13 1.21
C PRO A 149 -11.97 -25.69 1.57
N GLY A 150 -13.04 -25.20 0.92
CA GLY A 150 -14.43 -25.59 1.15
C GLY A 150 -15.03 -25.00 2.43
N LYS A 151 -14.37 -23.99 3.00
CA LYS A 151 -14.80 -23.22 4.17
C LYS A 151 -14.93 -21.72 3.87
N GLY A 152 -14.84 -21.35 2.60
CA GLY A 152 -14.83 -19.97 2.13
C GLY A 152 -13.41 -19.47 1.86
N PRO A 153 -13.30 -18.23 1.39
CA PRO A 153 -12.03 -17.59 1.04
C PRO A 153 -11.07 -17.56 2.24
N MET A 154 -9.83 -17.99 1.99
CA MET A 154 -8.75 -17.96 2.97
C MET A 154 -7.48 -17.45 2.34
N LEU A 155 -6.77 -16.61 3.08
CA LEU A 155 -5.38 -16.26 2.80
C LEU A 155 -4.50 -17.34 3.44
N ARG A 156 -3.76 -18.07 2.63
CA ARG A 156 -2.74 -19.02 3.08
C ARG A 156 -1.38 -18.35 3.05
N ILE A 157 -0.66 -18.38 4.17
CA ILE A 157 0.70 -17.87 4.33
C ILE A 157 1.62 -19.02 4.72
N VAL A 158 2.80 -19.07 4.10
CA VAL A 158 3.87 -19.98 4.51
C VAL A 158 5.07 -19.18 4.98
N SER A 159 5.67 -19.64 6.07
CA SER A 159 6.97 -19.20 6.56
C SER A 159 7.81 -20.42 6.88
N ALA A 160 8.98 -20.53 6.24
CA ALA A 160 9.87 -21.67 6.35
C ALA A 160 11.33 -21.23 6.44
N GLN A 161 12.15 -22.02 7.13
CA GLN A 161 13.59 -21.87 7.22
C GLN A 161 14.27 -23.12 6.68
N TYR A 162 15.41 -22.94 6.00
CA TYR A 162 16.19 -24.04 5.47
C TYR A 162 17.08 -24.65 6.56
N ASP A 163 16.99 -25.95 6.75
CA ASP A 163 17.91 -26.75 7.53
C ASP A 163 19.05 -27.26 6.63
N PHE A 164 20.28 -26.85 6.95
CA PHE A 164 21.47 -27.21 6.19
C PHE A 164 21.99 -28.62 6.48
N GLU A 165 21.55 -29.27 7.57
CA GLU A 165 21.93 -30.65 7.90
C GLU A 165 21.10 -31.65 7.08
N THR A 166 19.80 -31.39 6.95
CA THR A 166 18.83 -32.23 6.24
C THR A 166 18.58 -31.81 4.80
N GLU A 167 19.04 -30.62 4.40
CA GLU A 167 18.80 -30.00 3.10
C GLU A 167 17.30 -29.80 2.78
N THR A 168 16.51 -29.54 3.80
CA THR A 168 15.04 -29.39 3.73
C THR A 168 14.57 -28.11 4.41
N TYR A 169 13.26 -27.84 4.34
CA TYR A 169 12.62 -26.71 5.00
C TYR A 169 11.69 -27.14 6.11
N ASP A 170 11.78 -26.44 7.24
CA ASP A 170 10.85 -26.52 8.37
C ASP A 170 10.09 -25.21 8.50
N GLY A 171 8.83 -25.27 8.93
CA GLY A 171 8.03 -24.06 9.00
C GLY A 171 6.59 -24.25 9.41
N THR A 172 5.78 -23.26 9.06
CA THR A 172 4.36 -23.21 9.34
C THR A 172 3.58 -22.75 8.13
N THR A 173 2.46 -23.41 7.87
CA THR A 173 1.38 -22.89 7.04
C THR A 173 0.30 -22.32 7.96
N SER A 174 -0.09 -21.06 7.75
CA SER A 174 -1.20 -20.40 8.42
C SER A 174 -2.31 -20.13 7.41
N TRP A 175 -3.54 -20.38 7.81
CA TRP A 175 -4.74 -20.03 7.05
C TRP A 175 -5.49 -18.96 7.80
N LEU A 176 -5.73 -17.84 7.15
CA LEU A 176 -6.33 -16.66 7.73
C LEU A 176 -7.63 -16.32 7.02
N VAL A 177 -8.58 -15.79 7.78
CA VAL A 177 -9.87 -15.29 7.29
C VAL A 177 -9.96 -13.82 7.65
N GLN A 178 -10.25 -12.99 6.65
CA GLN A 178 -10.58 -11.59 6.85
C GLN A 178 -12.10 -11.41 6.94
N SER A 179 -12.54 -10.68 7.96
CA SER A 179 -13.93 -10.32 8.22
C SER A 179 -14.00 -8.83 8.58
N GLY A 180 -14.58 -8.02 7.69
CA GLY A 180 -14.55 -6.57 7.82
C GLY A 180 -13.11 -6.03 7.70
N ASN A 181 -12.67 -5.26 8.69
CA ASN A 181 -11.29 -4.75 8.77
C ASN A 181 -10.35 -5.63 9.61
N SER A 182 -10.75 -6.83 10.03
CA SER A 182 -9.89 -7.69 10.84
C SER A 182 -9.58 -8.99 10.12
N ILE A 183 -8.32 -9.42 10.19
CA ILE A 183 -7.86 -10.72 9.72
C ILE A 183 -7.41 -11.55 10.91
N SER A 184 -7.86 -12.80 10.95
CA SER A 184 -7.62 -13.71 12.06
C SER A 184 -7.18 -15.07 11.56
N GLU A 185 -6.28 -15.72 12.30
CA GLU A 185 -5.85 -17.08 11.99
C GLU A 185 -6.98 -18.06 12.28
N TRP A 186 -7.41 -18.78 11.25
CA TRP A 186 -8.37 -19.87 11.36
C TRP A 186 -7.70 -21.15 11.81
N THR A 187 -6.57 -21.49 11.17
CA THR A 187 -5.76 -22.64 11.57
C THR A 187 -4.30 -22.45 11.19
N ARG A 188 -3.44 -23.23 11.85
CA ARG A 188 -2.00 -23.27 11.61
C ARG A 188 -1.52 -24.71 11.69
N ALA A 189 -0.72 -25.13 10.72
CA ALA A 189 -0.11 -26.44 10.69
C ALA A 189 1.42 -26.30 10.56
N PRO A 190 2.20 -26.82 11.51
CA PRO A 190 3.63 -26.94 11.32
C PRO A 190 3.94 -28.03 10.29
N PHE A 191 5.10 -27.92 9.66
CA PHE A 191 5.68 -28.96 8.81
C PHE A 191 7.18 -29.04 9.08
N SER A 192 7.76 -30.20 8.76
CA SER A 192 9.20 -30.41 8.80
C SER A 192 9.66 -31.18 7.57
N ASP A 193 10.96 -31.10 7.30
CA ASP A 193 11.66 -31.93 6.34
C ASP A 193 11.11 -31.86 4.90
N LEU A 194 10.58 -30.70 4.49
CA LEU A 194 10.07 -30.52 3.13
C LEU A 194 11.20 -30.22 2.14
N PRO A 195 11.29 -30.95 1.00
CA PRO A 195 12.26 -30.61 -0.03
C PRO A 195 11.94 -29.26 -0.67
N ALA A 196 12.94 -28.63 -1.29
CA ALA A 196 12.81 -27.28 -1.84
C ALA A 196 11.74 -27.13 -2.94
N ASP A 197 11.38 -28.21 -3.63
CA ASP A 197 10.36 -28.27 -4.69
C ASP A 197 8.97 -28.71 -4.18
N ASP A 198 8.81 -28.91 -2.87
CA ASP A 198 7.53 -29.31 -2.29
C ASP A 198 6.42 -28.29 -2.64
N PRO A 199 5.26 -28.73 -3.16
CA PRO A 199 4.14 -27.86 -3.49
C PRO A 199 3.67 -26.97 -2.33
N GLN A 200 3.87 -27.39 -1.08
CA GLN A 200 3.55 -26.59 0.08
C GLN A 200 4.39 -25.31 0.16
N LEU A 201 5.62 -25.30 -0.37
CA LEU A 201 6.49 -24.12 -0.41
C LEU A 201 6.27 -23.24 -1.64
N ASN A 202 5.51 -23.74 -2.64
CA ASN A 202 5.22 -23.04 -3.89
C ASN A 202 3.89 -22.29 -3.77
N LEU A 203 3.97 -21.03 -3.33
CA LEU A 203 2.81 -20.15 -3.22
C LEU A 203 2.72 -19.21 -4.43
N ASP A 204 1.49 -18.97 -4.87
CA ASP A 204 1.19 -18.09 -5.99
C ASP A 204 0.33 -16.91 -5.52
N PRO A 205 0.94 -15.72 -5.32
CA PRO A 205 0.21 -14.49 -4.98
C PRO A 205 -0.88 -14.11 -5.98
N THR A 206 -0.80 -14.56 -7.23
CA THR A 206 -1.78 -14.20 -8.26
C THR A 206 -3.12 -14.88 -8.05
N THR A 207 -3.20 -15.92 -7.22
CA THR A 207 -4.49 -16.54 -6.85
C THR A 207 -5.34 -15.63 -5.95
N CYS A 208 -4.74 -14.55 -5.42
CA CYS A 208 -5.43 -13.49 -4.70
C CYS A 208 -5.84 -12.30 -5.58
N ALA A 209 -5.60 -12.33 -6.90
CA ALA A 209 -6.06 -11.25 -7.77
C ALA A 209 -7.61 -11.14 -7.72
N PRO A 210 -8.18 -9.91 -7.75
CA PRO A 210 -9.63 -9.69 -7.85
C PRO A 210 -10.27 -10.28 -9.12
#